data_AF-A0A261U092-F1
#
_entry.id   AF-A0A261U092-F1
#
_cell.length_a   1.000
_cell.length_b   1.000
_cell.length_c   1.000
_cell.angle_alpha   90.00
_cell.angle_beta   90.00
_cell.angle_gamma   90.00
#
_symmetry.space_group_name_H-M   'P 1'
#
loop_
_entity.id
_entity.type
_entity.pdbx_description
1 polymer ?
#
loop_
_entity_poly.entity_id
_entity_poly.type
_entity_poly.pdbx_seq_one_letter_code
_entity_poly.pdbx_strand_id
1 'polypeptide(L)'
;MALALACIVGASAAQPAQPGARTSQGSGPNRTDPAPAAQTPTLPARAQRLLDAADRSSPLMDRWSEARIGAAVEPALRATLAAHGCALAGDPERYFAPAYRAYYDTLHAGFVKQARADRASPHQRAAMAPLAWAVDRLDAAQYQETLDWFVSARTRSARQYYDLFTAIGDMQRGALDPATGEPAYALLFDFKEAVDAGGLTRVVAEAIGRLDAAQAEVFLSVDRGAAASDRRRAQWAELLRGFARNGAKLSGELFNHTLTPAEREAMLAFNHGRYTEALAVGATALHAWRLRAGAGQAPADDKERLGREIDRYFGKPIGQYAADPATDPEAWLRTQSVQYLDAHRAALCPR
;
A
#
# COMPACT_ATOMS: atom_id res chain seq x y z
N MET A 1 -15.22 -5.80 -5.67
CA MET A 1 -14.31 -6.31 -6.70
C MET A 1 -13.15 -5.34 -6.85
N ALA A 2 -12.24 -5.36 -5.88
CA ALA A 2 -11.07 -4.50 -5.84
C ALA A 2 -9.86 -5.43 -5.87
N LEU A 3 -9.15 -5.50 -7.00
CA LEU A 3 -7.77 -5.95 -6.99
C LEU A 3 -6.98 -4.88 -6.25
N ALA A 4 -6.98 -4.97 -4.93
CA ALA A 4 -5.93 -4.36 -4.15
C ALA A 4 -4.64 -4.99 -4.68
N LEU A 5 -3.77 -4.17 -5.28
CA LEU A 5 -2.34 -4.48 -5.35
C LEU A 5 -1.88 -4.74 -3.90
N ALA A 6 -2.00 -5.99 -3.48
CA ALA A 6 -1.43 -6.55 -2.28
C ALA A 6 0.03 -6.84 -2.60
N CYS A 7 0.82 -5.78 -2.68
CA CYS A 7 2.27 -5.83 -2.70
C CYS A 7 2.85 -4.74 -1.79
N ILE A 8 2.22 -4.48 -0.64
CA ILE A 8 2.86 -3.84 0.53
C ILE A 8 2.14 -4.37 1.76
N VAL A 9 2.72 -5.35 2.45
CA VAL A 9 2.80 -5.53 3.93
C VAL A 9 3.62 -6.81 4.12
N GLY A 10 4.93 -6.63 4.32
CA GLY A 10 5.76 -7.65 4.96
C GLY A 10 5.44 -7.62 6.46
N ALA A 11 4.55 -8.49 6.91
CA ALA A 11 4.39 -8.73 8.33
C ALA A 11 5.57 -9.58 8.81
N SER A 12 6.55 -8.91 9.41
CA SER A 12 7.66 -9.50 10.16
C SER A 12 7.12 -10.42 11.27
N ALA A 13 7.26 -11.73 11.09
CA ALA A 13 7.20 -12.67 12.20
C ALA A 13 8.61 -12.79 12.78
N ALA A 14 8.83 -12.18 13.94
CA ALA A 14 10.02 -12.36 14.74
C ALA A 14 10.21 -13.84 15.10
N GLN A 15 11.33 -14.44 14.69
CA GLN A 15 11.77 -15.74 15.20
C GLN A 15 12.50 -15.55 16.54
N PRO A 16 12.18 -16.31 17.59
CA PRO A 16 12.99 -16.32 18.81
C PRO A 16 14.27 -17.15 18.62
N ALA A 17 15.35 -16.70 19.26
CA ALA A 17 16.68 -17.28 19.18
C ALA A 17 16.90 -18.46 20.17
N GLN A 18 17.52 -19.54 19.64
CA GLN A 18 18.49 -20.49 20.25
C GLN A 18 18.09 -21.40 21.44
N PRO A 19 18.89 -22.44 21.85
CA PRO A 19 20.15 -23.03 21.31
C PRO A 19 20.16 -24.59 21.22
N GLY A 20 21.22 -25.19 20.66
CA GLY A 20 21.57 -26.59 20.96
C GLY A 20 22.36 -27.35 19.89
N ALA A 21 23.66 -27.50 20.11
CA ALA A 21 24.62 -28.21 19.25
C ALA A 21 24.37 -29.73 19.15
N ARG A 22 24.72 -30.31 17.99
CA ARG A 22 25.39 -31.62 17.91
C ARG A 22 26.17 -31.78 16.61
N THR A 23 27.47 -31.94 16.78
CA THR A 23 28.48 -32.33 15.79
C THR A 23 28.24 -33.75 15.28
N SER A 24 28.43 -33.97 13.97
CA SER A 24 29.06 -35.20 13.49
C SER A 24 29.79 -34.93 12.16
N GLN A 25 31.00 -35.46 12.11
CA GLN A 25 32.00 -35.33 11.06
C GLN A 25 31.61 -36.12 9.80
N GLY A 26 32.03 -35.60 8.64
CA GLY A 26 31.98 -36.30 7.36
C GLY A 26 32.80 -35.54 6.33
N SER A 27 34.11 -35.78 6.33
CA SER A 27 35.07 -35.20 5.39
C SER A 27 34.88 -35.74 3.98
N GLY A 28 34.70 -34.87 3.00
CA GLY A 28 34.92 -35.14 1.59
C GLY A 28 35.34 -33.83 0.89
N PRO A 29 36.32 -33.85 -0.02
CA PRO A 29 36.76 -32.62 -0.70
C PRO A 29 35.74 -32.30 -1.79
N ASN A 30 34.62 -31.69 -1.42
CA ASN A 30 33.75 -31.07 -2.41
C ASN A 30 34.45 -29.80 -2.89
N ARG A 31 34.87 -29.80 -4.15
CA ARG A 31 35.03 -28.59 -4.94
C ARG A 31 33.75 -27.78 -4.75
N THR A 32 33.81 -26.77 -3.91
CA THR A 32 32.85 -25.67 -3.93
C THR A 32 33.18 -24.87 -5.17
N ASP A 33 32.53 -25.22 -6.28
CA ASP A 33 32.24 -24.22 -7.30
C ASP A 33 31.66 -23.01 -6.55
N PRO A 34 32.17 -21.79 -6.78
CA PRO A 34 31.60 -20.62 -6.13
C PRO A 34 30.10 -20.63 -6.43
N ALA A 35 29.28 -20.68 -5.37
CA ALA A 35 27.84 -20.56 -5.51
C ALA A 35 27.58 -19.37 -6.44
N PRO A 36 26.80 -19.55 -7.53
CA PRO A 36 26.55 -18.46 -8.47
C PRO A 36 26.13 -17.26 -7.65
N ALA A 37 26.88 -16.15 -7.80
CA ALA A 37 26.65 -14.92 -7.05
C ALA A 37 25.13 -14.69 -7.03
N ALA A 38 24.55 -14.61 -5.84
CA ALA A 38 23.10 -14.54 -5.68
C ALA A 38 22.57 -13.45 -6.60
N GLN A 39 21.92 -13.85 -7.70
CA GLN A 39 21.53 -12.90 -8.72
C GLN A 39 20.54 -11.95 -8.09
N THR A 40 20.87 -10.67 -8.09
CA THR A 40 19.95 -9.63 -7.63
C THR A 40 18.72 -9.70 -8.53
N PRO A 41 17.52 -9.95 -7.98
CA PRO A 41 16.32 -10.08 -8.77
C PRO A 41 16.12 -8.79 -9.56
N THR A 42 16.05 -8.94 -10.88
CA THR A 42 15.90 -7.82 -11.79
C THR A 42 14.57 -7.96 -12.50
N LEU A 43 13.69 -6.99 -12.28
CA LEU A 43 12.37 -6.99 -12.91
C LEU A 43 12.54 -6.91 -14.44
N PRO A 44 11.89 -7.78 -15.23
CA PRO A 44 11.93 -7.68 -16.68
C PRO A 44 11.45 -6.29 -17.16
N ALA A 45 12.06 -5.76 -18.22
CA ALA A 45 11.77 -4.40 -18.70
C ALA A 45 10.28 -4.16 -19.01
N ARG A 46 9.58 -5.19 -19.54
CA ARG A 46 8.14 -5.14 -19.79
C ARG A 46 7.33 -4.92 -18.51
N ALA A 47 7.68 -5.64 -17.44
CA ALA A 47 7.02 -5.54 -16.15
C ALA A 47 7.35 -4.21 -15.45
N GLN A 48 8.60 -3.73 -15.53
CA GLN A 48 8.97 -2.41 -15.02
C GLN A 48 8.15 -1.30 -15.68
N ARG A 49 8.03 -1.32 -17.01
CA ARG A 49 7.27 -0.30 -17.75
C ARG A 49 5.79 -0.28 -17.37
N LEU A 50 5.17 -1.44 -17.15
CA LEU A 50 3.79 -1.52 -16.69
C LEU A 50 3.63 -1.03 -15.25
N LEU A 51 4.55 -1.37 -14.35
CA LEU A 51 4.57 -0.85 -12.99
C LEU A 51 4.63 0.68 -12.97
N ASP A 52 5.58 1.24 -13.73
CA ASP A 52 5.81 2.69 -13.82
C ASP A 52 4.62 3.45 -14.43
N ALA A 53 3.85 2.78 -15.30
CA ALA A 53 2.64 3.32 -15.91
C ALA A 53 1.43 3.22 -14.96
N ALA A 54 1.32 2.14 -14.18
CA ALA A 54 0.28 1.96 -13.17
C ALA A 54 0.45 2.94 -11.99
N ASP A 55 1.66 3.13 -11.49
CA ASP A 55 1.95 4.04 -10.37
C ASP A 55 1.64 5.52 -10.70
N ARG A 56 1.62 5.87 -12.00
CA ARG A 56 1.39 7.24 -12.49
C ARG A 56 0.24 7.30 -13.49
N SER A 57 -0.73 6.40 -13.33
CA SER A 57 -1.90 6.28 -14.21
C SER A 57 -2.71 7.57 -14.28
N SER A 58 -2.86 8.28 -13.16
CA SER A 58 -3.54 9.57 -13.09
C SER A 58 -2.88 10.49 -12.05
N PRO A 59 -3.16 11.80 -12.10
CA PRO A 59 -2.73 12.73 -11.04
C PRO A 59 -3.22 12.31 -9.65
N LEU A 60 -4.39 11.67 -9.56
CA LEU A 60 -4.90 11.10 -8.31
C LEU A 60 -4.01 9.96 -7.83
N MET A 61 -3.70 8.97 -8.70
CA MET A 61 -2.90 7.81 -8.30
C MET A 61 -1.46 8.18 -7.97
N ASP A 62 -0.87 9.16 -8.66
CA ASP A 62 0.47 9.66 -8.36
C ASP A 62 0.55 10.18 -6.90
N ARG A 63 -0.46 10.95 -6.47
CA ARG A 63 -0.61 11.41 -5.08
C ARG A 63 -1.00 10.30 -4.13
N TRP A 64 -1.96 9.46 -4.51
CA TRP A 64 -2.46 8.39 -3.65
C TRP A 64 -1.41 7.30 -3.37
N SER A 65 -0.51 7.05 -4.32
CA SER A 65 0.61 6.13 -4.14
C SER A 65 1.57 6.59 -3.02
N GLU A 66 1.78 7.90 -2.87
CA GLU A 66 2.55 8.45 -1.74
C GLU A 66 1.84 8.19 -0.40
N ALA A 67 0.53 8.42 -0.34
CA ALA A 67 -0.29 8.15 0.85
C ALA A 67 -0.28 6.67 1.26
N ARG A 68 -0.38 5.76 0.28
CA ARG A 68 -0.31 4.31 0.52
C ARG A 68 1.04 3.87 1.08
N ILE A 69 2.13 4.47 0.61
CA ILE A 69 3.46 4.25 1.18
C ILE A 69 3.48 4.79 2.62
N GLY A 70 3.00 6.01 2.83
CA GLY A 70 2.97 6.70 4.12
C GLY A 70 2.05 6.11 5.20
N ALA A 71 1.15 5.19 4.85
CA ALA A 71 0.16 4.63 5.78
C ALA A 71 0.78 3.94 7.02
N ALA A 72 2.02 3.48 6.93
CA ALA A 72 2.75 2.88 8.05
C ALA A 72 3.29 3.90 9.08
N VAL A 73 3.34 5.18 8.72
CA VAL A 73 4.00 6.23 9.53
C VAL A 73 3.25 6.48 10.83
N GLU A 74 1.96 6.83 10.76
CA GLU A 74 1.15 7.18 11.93
C GLU A 74 1.16 6.09 13.03
N PRO A 75 0.91 4.79 12.72
CA PRO A 75 0.99 3.73 13.73
C PRO A 75 2.37 3.64 14.40
N ALA A 76 3.45 3.77 13.63
CA ALA A 76 4.81 3.67 14.14
C ALA A 76 5.18 4.88 15.03
N LEU A 77 4.75 6.09 14.67
CA LEU A 77 4.97 7.28 15.50
C LEU A 77 4.19 7.20 16.80
N ARG A 78 2.93 6.74 16.78
CA ARG A 78 2.13 6.49 17.97
C ARG A 78 2.79 5.46 18.89
N ALA A 79 3.25 4.35 18.34
CA ALA A 79 3.96 3.31 19.10
C ALA A 79 5.24 3.84 19.74
N THR A 80 5.98 4.69 19.01
CA THR A 80 7.19 5.35 19.54
C THR A 80 6.86 6.24 20.74
N LEU A 81 5.83 7.10 20.64
CA LEU A 81 5.39 7.94 21.76
C LEU A 81 4.94 7.12 22.97
N ALA A 82 4.17 6.05 22.74
CA ALA A 82 3.68 5.18 23.80
C ALA A 82 4.84 4.53 24.56
N ALA A 83 5.84 4.02 23.84
CA ALA A 83 7.02 3.40 24.44
C ALA A 83 7.85 4.38 25.30
N HIS A 84 7.73 5.67 25.06
CA HIS A 84 8.44 6.73 25.80
C HIS A 84 7.56 7.43 26.86
N GLY A 85 6.35 6.89 27.11
CA GLY A 85 5.44 7.38 28.16
C GLY A 85 4.79 8.73 27.84
N CYS A 86 4.65 9.09 26.56
CA CYS A 86 4.07 10.37 26.17
C CYS A 86 2.55 10.27 26.07
N ALA A 87 1.84 11.16 26.76
CA ALA A 87 0.37 11.14 26.83
C ALA A 87 -0.31 11.26 25.46
N LEU A 88 0.30 12.01 24.52
CA LEU A 88 -0.18 12.16 23.15
C LEU A 88 -0.34 10.82 22.40
N ALA A 89 0.34 9.75 22.84
CA ALA A 89 0.18 8.43 22.22
C ALA A 89 -1.24 7.88 22.33
N GLY A 90 -1.93 8.16 23.44
CA GLY A 90 -3.30 7.73 23.70
C GLY A 90 -4.34 8.80 23.36
N ASP A 91 -3.91 9.95 22.86
CA ASP A 91 -4.81 11.04 22.48
C ASP A 91 -5.32 10.81 21.03
N PRO A 92 -6.63 10.59 20.82
CA PRO A 92 -7.19 10.45 19.48
C PRO A 92 -7.13 11.76 18.67
N GLU A 93 -6.92 12.90 19.34
CA GLU A 93 -6.80 14.22 18.71
C GLU A 93 -5.36 14.65 18.45
N ARG A 94 -4.38 13.80 18.78
CA ARG A 94 -2.93 14.09 18.65
C ARG A 94 -2.54 14.66 17.29
N TYR A 95 -3.17 14.21 16.20
CA TYR A 95 -2.87 14.68 14.84
C TYR A 95 -3.05 16.21 14.69
N PHE A 96 -3.93 16.80 15.51
CA PHE A 96 -4.19 18.24 15.49
C PHE A 96 -3.29 19.04 16.42
N ALA A 97 -2.52 18.39 17.29
CA ALA A 97 -1.51 19.06 18.09
C ALA A 97 -0.36 19.53 17.17
N PRO A 98 0.00 20.83 17.16
CA PRO A 98 1.01 21.34 16.23
C PRO A 98 2.35 20.62 16.29
N ALA A 99 2.81 20.26 17.49
CA ALA A 99 4.07 19.53 17.68
C ALA A 99 4.01 18.12 17.06
N TYR A 100 2.91 17.41 17.27
CA TYR A 100 2.71 16.08 16.69
C TYR A 100 2.59 16.13 15.18
N ARG A 101 1.85 17.11 14.65
CA ARG A 101 1.72 17.29 13.21
C ARG A 101 3.06 17.56 12.53
N ALA A 102 3.91 18.41 13.12
CA ALA A 102 5.26 18.64 12.61
C ALA A 102 6.12 17.37 12.64
N TYR A 103 5.97 16.55 13.71
CA TYR A 103 6.62 15.24 13.84
C TYR A 103 6.15 14.27 12.75
N TYR A 104 4.84 14.19 12.50
CA TYR A 104 4.27 13.38 11.43
C TYR A 104 4.75 13.84 10.05
N ASP A 105 4.54 15.10 9.70
CA ASP A 105 4.83 15.63 8.36
C ASP A 105 6.33 15.48 8.00
N THR A 106 7.22 15.72 8.97
CA THR A 106 8.68 15.57 8.78
C THR A 106 9.06 14.12 8.49
N LEU A 107 8.59 13.18 9.31
CA LEU A 107 8.97 11.78 9.17
C LEU A 107 8.24 11.08 8.04
N HIS A 108 7.02 11.48 7.73
CA HIS A 108 6.28 11.00 6.57
C HIS A 108 7.04 11.30 5.27
N ALA A 109 7.48 12.54 5.06
CA ALA A 109 8.22 12.92 3.87
C ALA A 109 9.53 12.14 3.72
N GLY A 110 10.29 11.99 4.81
CA GLY A 110 11.52 11.18 4.81
C GLY A 110 11.25 9.69 4.57
N PHE A 111 10.19 9.15 5.16
CA PHE A 111 9.78 7.75 4.99
C PHE A 111 9.42 7.44 3.53
N VAL A 112 8.60 8.29 2.89
CA VAL A 112 8.22 8.11 1.48
C VAL A 112 9.46 8.12 0.57
N LYS A 113 10.42 9.01 0.82
CA LYS A 113 11.70 9.03 0.09
C LYS A 113 12.48 7.74 0.30
N GLN A 114 12.56 7.27 1.53
CA GLN A 114 13.28 6.05 1.89
C GLN A 114 12.65 4.80 1.25
N ALA A 115 11.32 4.67 1.33
CA ALA A 115 10.58 3.56 0.74
C ALA A 115 10.70 3.54 -0.79
N ARG A 116 10.77 4.70 -1.45
CA ARG A 116 11.05 4.77 -2.90
C ARG A 116 12.44 4.25 -3.24
N ALA A 117 13.46 4.55 -2.43
CA ALA A 117 14.79 4.00 -2.62
C ALA A 117 14.81 2.47 -2.41
N ASP A 118 14.08 1.98 -1.41
CA ASP A 118 13.98 0.55 -1.11
C ASP A 118 13.34 -0.27 -2.23
N ARG A 119 12.52 0.32 -3.11
CA ARG A 119 11.95 -0.40 -4.27
C ARG A 119 13.00 -1.06 -5.18
N ALA A 120 14.23 -0.55 -5.17
CA ALA A 120 15.35 -1.14 -5.91
C ALA A 120 16.05 -2.28 -5.16
N SER A 121 15.75 -2.49 -3.88
CA SER A 121 16.40 -3.52 -3.05
C SER A 121 16.03 -4.93 -3.52
N PRO A 122 16.92 -5.93 -3.32
CA PRO A 122 16.67 -7.31 -3.75
C PRO A 122 15.34 -7.86 -3.21
N HIS A 123 15.00 -7.54 -1.96
CA HIS A 123 13.76 -7.98 -1.34
C HIS A 123 12.53 -7.41 -2.04
N GLN A 124 12.48 -6.08 -2.27
CA GLN A 124 11.35 -5.45 -2.95
C GLN A 124 11.22 -5.89 -4.40
N ARG A 125 12.35 -6.05 -5.11
CA ARG A 125 12.36 -6.58 -6.47
C ARG A 125 11.80 -8.00 -6.53
N ALA A 126 12.16 -8.85 -5.58
CA ALA A 126 11.60 -10.19 -5.48
C ALA A 126 10.10 -10.17 -5.15
N ALA A 127 9.65 -9.24 -4.29
CA ALA A 127 8.24 -9.08 -3.96
C ALA A 127 7.36 -8.75 -5.19
N MET A 128 7.95 -8.21 -6.27
CA MET A 128 7.27 -7.95 -7.55
C MET A 128 7.13 -9.20 -8.45
N ALA A 129 7.51 -10.39 -7.99
CA ALA A 129 7.39 -11.63 -8.77
C ALA A 129 5.97 -11.92 -9.31
N PRO A 130 4.86 -11.70 -8.58
CA PRO A 130 3.52 -11.89 -9.14
C PRO A 130 3.23 -10.99 -10.33
N LEU A 131 3.71 -9.73 -10.29
CA LEU A 131 3.59 -8.81 -11.42
C LEU A 131 4.44 -9.28 -12.59
N ALA A 132 5.71 -9.62 -12.36
CA ALA A 132 6.61 -10.10 -13.39
C ALA A 132 6.04 -11.32 -14.11
N TRP A 133 5.60 -12.31 -13.33
CA TRP A 133 4.93 -13.51 -13.83
C TRP A 133 3.68 -13.18 -14.64
N ALA A 134 2.78 -12.32 -14.12
CA ALA A 134 1.55 -11.96 -14.82
C ALA A 134 1.83 -11.30 -16.18
N VAL A 135 2.84 -10.43 -16.25
CA VAL A 135 3.24 -9.75 -17.48
C VAL A 135 3.85 -10.70 -18.51
N ASP A 136 4.61 -11.70 -18.07
CA ASP A 136 5.18 -12.72 -18.95
C ASP A 136 4.12 -13.63 -19.60
N ARG A 137 2.93 -13.72 -19.00
CA ARG A 137 1.81 -14.47 -19.57
C ARG A 137 1.10 -13.72 -20.70
N LEU A 138 1.40 -12.43 -20.88
CA LEU A 138 0.80 -11.61 -21.92
C LEU A 138 1.56 -11.75 -23.24
N ASP A 139 0.82 -12.05 -24.30
CA ASP A 139 1.34 -11.87 -25.65
C ASP A 139 1.59 -10.38 -25.98
N ALA A 140 2.16 -10.11 -27.15
CA ALA A 140 2.52 -8.75 -27.54
C ALA A 140 1.30 -7.81 -27.64
N ALA A 141 0.16 -8.31 -28.14
CA ALA A 141 -1.05 -7.53 -28.31
C ALA A 141 -1.69 -7.22 -26.95
N GLN A 142 -1.85 -8.23 -26.10
CA GLN A 142 -2.39 -8.09 -24.75
C GLN A 142 -1.56 -7.15 -23.88
N TYR A 143 -0.24 -7.21 -24.00
CA TYR A 143 0.65 -6.29 -23.30
C TYR A 143 0.49 -4.85 -23.78
N GLN A 144 0.41 -4.64 -25.10
CA GLN A 144 0.23 -3.30 -25.63
C GLN A 144 -1.13 -2.73 -25.24
N GLU A 145 -2.20 -3.53 -25.30
CA GLU A 145 -3.54 -3.15 -24.82
C GLU A 145 -3.52 -2.75 -23.34
N THR A 146 -2.86 -3.55 -22.50
CA THR A 146 -2.72 -3.27 -21.06
C THR A 146 -1.92 -1.99 -20.82
N LEU A 147 -0.82 -1.79 -21.55
CA LEU A 147 -0.01 -0.59 -21.43
C LEU A 147 -0.80 0.65 -21.88
N ASP A 148 -1.51 0.55 -23.01
CA ASP A 148 -2.35 1.62 -23.56
C ASP A 148 -3.47 1.99 -22.58
N TRP A 149 -4.04 1.05 -21.84
CA TRP A 149 -4.96 1.36 -20.75
C TRP A 149 -4.34 2.38 -19.78
N PHE A 150 -3.11 2.16 -19.34
CA PHE A 150 -2.45 3.01 -18.36
C PHE A 150 -1.95 4.35 -18.93
N VAL A 151 -1.55 4.41 -20.20
CA VAL A 151 -0.86 5.59 -20.74
C VAL A 151 -1.67 6.40 -21.76
N SER A 152 -2.69 5.81 -22.39
CA SER A 152 -3.42 6.46 -23.48
C SER A 152 -4.30 7.61 -22.97
N ALA A 153 -4.45 8.62 -23.83
CA ALA A 153 -5.42 9.69 -23.63
C ALA A 153 -6.87 9.17 -23.73
N ARG A 154 -7.12 8.12 -24.52
CA ARG A 154 -8.47 7.56 -24.75
C ARG A 154 -9.06 6.93 -23.48
N THR A 155 -8.22 6.33 -22.66
CA THR A 155 -8.62 5.65 -21.41
C THR A 155 -8.46 6.54 -20.19
N ARG A 156 -7.97 7.78 -20.35
CA ARG A 156 -7.63 8.69 -19.24
C ARG A 156 -8.79 8.89 -18.27
N SER A 157 -9.98 9.17 -18.78
CA SER A 157 -11.16 9.42 -17.95
C SER A 157 -11.54 8.17 -17.13
N ALA A 158 -11.75 7.04 -17.81
CA ALA A 158 -12.09 5.76 -17.18
C ALA A 158 -11.04 5.31 -16.14
N ARG A 159 -9.75 5.49 -16.45
CA ARG A 159 -8.64 5.16 -15.55
C ARG A 159 -8.59 6.04 -14.30
N GLN A 160 -8.88 7.33 -14.44
CA GLN A 160 -8.94 8.23 -13.30
C GLN A 160 -10.03 7.82 -12.30
N TYR A 161 -11.16 7.32 -12.79
CA TYR A 161 -12.19 6.72 -11.93
C TYR A 161 -11.75 5.39 -11.33
N TYR A 162 -11.09 4.53 -12.11
CA TYR A 162 -10.49 3.29 -11.61
C TYR A 162 -9.56 3.54 -10.40
N ASP A 163 -8.72 4.56 -10.51
CA ASP A 163 -7.81 4.98 -9.45
C ASP A 163 -8.58 5.52 -8.23
N LEU A 164 -9.65 6.29 -8.46
CA LEU A 164 -10.55 6.75 -7.39
C LEU A 164 -11.23 5.57 -6.66
N PHE A 165 -11.69 4.54 -7.36
CA PHE A 165 -12.25 3.35 -6.73
C PHE A 165 -11.23 2.60 -5.87
N THR A 166 -9.97 2.58 -6.33
CA THR A 166 -8.87 2.02 -5.54
C THR A 166 -8.68 2.81 -4.24
N ALA A 167 -8.64 4.14 -4.33
CA ALA A 167 -8.51 5.02 -3.18
C ALA A 167 -9.69 4.91 -2.21
N ILE A 168 -10.93 4.86 -2.70
CA ILE A 168 -12.13 4.63 -1.86
C ILE A 168 -12.08 3.25 -1.20
N GLY A 169 -11.62 2.22 -1.90
CA GLY A 169 -11.44 0.89 -1.32
C GLY A 169 -10.40 0.86 -0.20
N ASP A 170 -9.32 1.62 -0.36
CA ASP A 170 -8.30 1.80 0.69
C ASP A 170 -8.87 2.60 1.88
N MET A 171 -9.61 3.69 1.63
CA MET A 171 -10.34 4.43 2.67
C MET A 171 -11.33 3.53 3.43
N GLN A 172 -12.07 2.67 2.74
CA GLN A 172 -13.01 1.73 3.38
C GLN A 172 -12.31 0.82 4.39
N ARG A 173 -11.07 0.41 4.12
CA ARG A 173 -10.30 -0.48 5.00
C ARG A 173 -9.48 0.27 6.06
N GLY A 174 -9.01 1.48 5.74
CA GLY A 174 -8.02 2.21 6.52
C GLY A 174 -8.52 3.50 7.18
N ALA A 175 -9.77 3.91 6.93
CA ALA A 175 -10.32 5.13 7.53
C ALA A 175 -10.37 5.08 9.07
N LEU A 176 -10.37 3.88 9.65
CA LEU A 176 -10.26 3.65 11.08
C LEU A 176 -9.05 2.76 11.34
N ASP A 177 -8.30 3.07 12.39
CA ASP A 177 -7.24 2.20 12.89
C ASP A 177 -7.86 0.83 13.28
N PRO A 178 -7.37 -0.29 12.75
CA PRO A 178 -7.99 -1.59 12.97
C PRO A 178 -7.84 -2.10 14.41
N ALA A 179 -6.84 -1.62 15.16
CA ALA A 179 -6.58 -2.03 16.53
C ALA A 179 -7.37 -1.18 17.54
N THR A 180 -7.52 0.13 17.29
CA THR A 180 -8.16 1.05 18.24
C THR A 180 -9.52 1.59 17.80
N GLY A 181 -9.86 1.47 16.51
CA GLY A 181 -11.05 2.08 15.93
C GLY A 181 -10.99 3.61 15.80
N GLU A 182 -9.81 4.20 16.06
CA GLU A 182 -9.62 5.65 15.99
C GLU A 182 -9.66 6.16 14.54
N PRO A 183 -10.20 7.36 14.28
CA PRO A 183 -10.18 7.95 12.95
C PRO A 183 -8.76 8.22 12.44
N ALA A 184 -8.46 7.74 11.23
CA ALA A 184 -7.18 7.98 10.56
C ALA A 184 -7.18 9.33 9.82
N TYR A 185 -7.02 10.44 10.57
CA TYR A 185 -7.10 11.79 10.01
C TYR A 185 -6.06 12.08 8.92
N ALA A 186 -4.82 11.60 9.05
CA ALA A 186 -3.80 11.76 8.01
C ALA A 186 -4.28 11.20 6.66
N LEU A 187 -4.83 9.99 6.68
CA LEU A 187 -5.37 9.32 5.49
C LEU A 187 -6.55 10.09 4.87
N LEU A 188 -7.41 10.72 5.71
CA LEU A 188 -8.49 11.59 5.21
C LEU A 188 -7.94 12.78 4.41
N PHE A 189 -6.91 13.44 4.94
CA PHE A 189 -6.29 14.59 4.28
C PHE A 189 -5.58 14.19 3.01
N ASP A 190 -4.80 13.10 3.05
CA ASP A 190 -4.15 12.54 1.86
C ASP A 190 -5.18 12.16 0.79
N PHE A 191 -6.31 11.59 1.18
CA PHE A 191 -7.38 11.22 0.25
C PHE A 191 -8.00 12.44 -0.40
N LYS A 192 -8.31 13.48 0.40
CA LYS A 192 -8.85 14.73 -0.10
C LYS A 192 -7.88 15.40 -1.08
N GLU A 193 -6.59 15.46 -0.75
CA GLU A 193 -5.55 16.04 -1.60
C GLU A 193 -5.36 15.26 -2.92
N ALA A 194 -5.41 13.93 -2.87
CA ALA A 194 -5.35 13.08 -4.07
C ALA A 194 -6.59 13.28 -4.96
N VAL A 195 -7.78 13.37 -4.35
CA VAL A 195 -9.03 13.68 -5.07
C VAL A 195 -8.98 15.07 -5.71
N ASP A 196 -8.45 16.06 -5.01
CA ASP A 196 -8.27 17.43 -5.51
C ASP A 196 -7.25 17.45 -6.67
N ALA A 197 -6.13 16.73 -6.54
CA ALA A 197 -5.14 16.61 -7.61
C ALA A 197 -5.71 15.95 -8.88
N GLY A 198 -6.65 15.02 -8.71
CA GLY A 198 -7.44 14.47 -9.81
C GLY A 198 -8.50 15.42 -10.37
N GLY A 199 -8.87 16.50 -9.67
CA GLY A 199 -10.02 17.32 -10.03
C GLY A 199 -11.37 16.60 -9.83
N LEU A 200 -11.43 15.65 -8.90
CA LEU A 200 -12.60 14.80 -8.64
C LEU A 200 -13.41 15.24 -7.41
N THR A 201 -13.06 16.36 -6.77
CA THR A 201 -13.66 16.81 -5.50
C THR A 201 -15.18 16.91 -5.58
N ARG A 202 -15.69 17.60 -6.61
CA ARG A 202 -17.13 17.77 -6.81
C ARG A 202 -17.82 16.43 -7.06
N VAL A 203 -17.20 15.57 -7.88
CA VAL A 203 -17.72 14.25 -8.21
C VAL A 203 -17.86 13.37 -6.97
N VAL A 204 -16.83 13.34 -6.11
CA VAL A 204 -16.85 12.58 -4.85
C VAL A 204 -17.88 13.18 -3.89
N ALA A 205 -17.94 14.51 -3.75
CA ALA A 205 -18.92 15.19 -2.91
C ALA A 205 -20.37 14.89 -3.34
N GLU A 206 -20.67 14.93 -4.64
CA GLU A 206 -21.99 14.59 -5.17
C GLU A 206 -22.36 13.14 -4.88
N ALA A 207 -21.42 12.19 -5.03
CA ALA A 207 -21.66 10.78 -4.72
C ALA A 207 -21.86 10.54 -3.22
N ILE A 208 -21.10 11.21 -2.36
CA ILE A 208 -21.34 11.21 -0.91
C ILE A 208 -22.73 11.80 -0.62
N GLY A 209 -23.11 12.90 -1.26
CA GLY A 209 -24.37 13.60 -1.05
C GLY A 209 -25.62 12.79 -1.38
N ARG A 210 -25.53 11.84 -2.33
CA ARG A 210 -26.60 10.87 -2.60
C ARG A 210 -26.84 9.88 -1.45
N LEU A 211 -25.80 9.62 -0.65
CA LEU A 211 -25.88 8.75 0.53
C LEU A 211 -26.21 9.56 1.80
N ASP A 212 -25.58 10.71 1.95
CA ASP A 212 -25.74 11.64 3.07
C ASP A 212 -25.31 13.06 2.65
N ALA A 213 -26.29 13.95 2.46
CA ALA A 213 -26.07 15.33 2.06
C ALA A 213 -25.22 16.13 3.05
N ALA A 214 -25.33 15.86 4.36
CA ALA A 214 -24.55 16.56 5.36
C ALA A 214 -23.06 16.18 5.27
N GLN A 215 -22.76 14.92 4.93
CA GLN A 215 -21.37 14.45 4.77
C GLN A 215 -20.69 15.00 3.52
N ALA A 216 -21.45 15.38 2.48
CA ALA A 216 -20.89 16.00 1.29
C ALA A 216 -20.25 17.35 1.63
N GLU A 217 -20.96 18.19 2.38
CA GLU A 217 -20.44 19.49 2.85
C GLU A 217 -19.23 19.30 3.78
N VAL A 218 -19.26 18.28 4.64
CA VAL A 218 -18.10 17.94 5.48
C VAL A 218 -16.90 17.57 4.62
N PHE A 219 -17.07 16.73 3.59
CA PHE A 219 -15.99 16.36 2.67
C PHE A 219 -15.40 17.57 1.93
N LEU A 220 -16.25 18.49 1.47
CA LEU A 220 -15.80 19.74 0.85
C LEU A 220 -14.99 20.63 1.81
N SER A 221 -15.27 20.56 3.11
CA SER A 221 -14.57 21.32 4.15
C SER A 221 -13.26 20.69 4.64
N VAL A 222 -12.92 19.46 4.20
CA VAL A 222 -11.67 18.80 4.58
C VAL A 222 -10.50 19.59 4.00
N ASP A 223 -9.65 20.08 4.90
CA ASP A 223 -8.43 20.80 4.57
C ASP A 223 -7.40 20.53 5.68
N ARG A 224 -6.23 20.03 5.28
CA ARG A 224 -5.13 19.76 6.20
C ARG A 224 -4.71 21.04 6.91
N GLY A 225 -4.73 22.19 6.25
CA GLY A 225 -4.32 23.49 6.79
C GLY A 225 -5.35 24.14 7.73
N ALA A 226 -6.59 23.66 7.76
CA ALA A 226 -7.65 24.29 8.53
C ALA A 226 -7.47 24.09 10.04
N ALA A 227 -7.81 25.12 10.82
CA ALA A 227 -7.95 25.00 12.26
C ALA A 227 -9.04 23.98 12.60
N ALA A 228 -8.67 22.96 13.36
CA ALA A 228 -9.52 21.85 13.72
C ALA A 228 -10.29 22.17 15.02
N SER A 229 -11.42 22.85 14.93
CA SER A 229 -12.34 22.98 16.07
C SER A 229 -12.97 21.63 16.42
N ASP A 230 -13.45 21.48 17.66
CA ASP A 230 -14.06 20.22 18.14
C ASP A 230 -15.19 19.73 17.22
N ARG A 231 -16.01 20.68 16.74
CA ARG A 231 -17.06 20.42 15.77
C ARG A 231 -16.51 19.85 14.46
N ARG A 232 -15.45 20.44 13.90
CA ARG A 232 -14.83 19.94 12.65
C ARG A 232 -14.21 18.57 12.86
N ARG A 233 -13.51 18.36 13.98
CA ARG A 233 -12.91 17.05 14.31
C ARG A 233 -13.97 15.95 14.41
N ALA A 234 -15.10 16.23 15.05
CA ALA A 234 -16.23 15.32 15.13
C ALA A 234 -16.85 15.03 13.75
N GLN A 235 -17.01 16.06 12.91
CA GLN A 235 -17.51 15.92 11.54
C GLN A 235 -16.57 15.05 10.68
N TRP A 236 -15.26 15.31 10.70
CA TRP A 236 -14.27 14.52 9.98
C TRP A 236 -14.16 13.07 10.49
N ALA A 237 -14.28 12.87 11.81
CA ALA A 237 -14.36 11.52 12.38
C ALA A 237 -15.58 10.76 11.85
N GLU A 238 -16.74 11.43 11.78
CA GLU A 238 -17.94 10.79 11.27
C GLU A 238 -17.86 10.51 9.77
N LEU A 239 -17.22 11.39 9.01
CA LEU A 239 -16.92 11.15 7.59
C LEU A 239 -16.03 9.91 7.40
N LEU A 240 -14.97 9.75 8.20
CA LEU A 240 -14.11 8.56 8.18
C LEU A 240 -14.87 7.28 8.52
N ARG A 241 -15.71 7.32 9.57
CA ARG A 241 -16.62 6.19 9.87
C ARG A 241 -17.60 5.93 8.73
N GLY A 242 -18.06 6.99 8.06
CA GLY A 242 -18.87 6.93 6.85
C GLY A 242 -18.16 6.16 5.73
N PHE A 243 -16.89 6.47 5.43
CA PHE A 243 -16.08 5.73 4.46
C PHE A 243 -15.93 4.25 4.84
N ALA A 244 -15.62 3.96 6.10
CA ALA A 244 -15.46 2.58 6.58
C ALA A 244 -16.75 1.75 6.40
N ARG A 245 -17.92 2.34 6.68
CA ARG A 245 -19.22 1.65 6.58
C ARG A 245 -19.78 1.62 5.15
N ASN A 246 -19.60 2.70 4.39
CA ASN A 246 -20.31 2.94 3.14
C ASN A 246 -19.41 2.97 1.89
N GLY A 247 -18.09 2.72 1.99
CA GLY A 247 -17.18 2.82 0.84
C GLY A 247 -17.59 2.01 -0.40
N ALA A 248 -18.15 0.81 -0.21
CA ALA A 248 -18.70 0.01 -1.29
C ALA A 248 -19.95 0.63 -1.92
N LYS A 249 -20.85 1.21 -1.11
CA LYS A 249 -22.04 1.93 -1.59
C LYS A 249 -21.64 3.20 -2.34
N LEU A 250 -20.68 3.96 -1.82
CA LEU A 250 -20.12 5.14 -2.48
C LEU A 250 -19.52 4.79 -3.85
N SER A 251 -18.80 3.66 -3.92
CA SER A 251 -18.31 3.14 -5.20
C SER A 251 -19.46 2.78 -6.14
N GLY A 252 -20.54 2.20 -5.63
CA GLY A 252 -21.76 1.97 -6.40
C GLY A 252 -22.38 3.27 -6.94
N GLU A 253 -22.48 4.32 -6.13
CA GLU A 253 -23.01 5.62 -6.55
C GLU A 253 -22.19 6.24 -7.67
N LEU A 254 -20.86 6.25 -7.53
CA LEU A 254 -19.95 6.74 -8.57
C LEU A 254 -20.09 5.93 -9.87
N PHE A 255 -20.09 4.60 -9.76
CA PHE A 255 -20.18 3.72 -10.93
C PHE A 255 -21.52 3.86 -11.67
N ASN A 256 -22.63 3.99 -10.94
CA ASN A 256 -23.96 4.01 -11.53
C ASN A 256 -24.37 5.39 -12.05
N HIS A 257 -23.97 6.47 -11.37
CA HIS A 257 -24.51 7.81 -11.60
C HIS A 257 -23.49 8.84 -12.12
N THR A 258 -22.20 8.52 -12.15
CA THR A 258 -21.17 9.43 -12.68
C THR A 258 -20.59 8.94 -13.99
N LEU A 259 -20.27 7.66 -14.11
CA LEU A 259 -19.61 7.13 -15.29
C LEU A 259 -20.54 7.10 -16.51
N THR A 260 -20.01 7.50 -17.66
CA THR A 260 -20.63 7.25 -18.95
C THR A 260 -20.64 5.74 -19.26
N PRO A 261 -21.55 5.25 -20.13
CA PRO A 261 -21.53 3.85 -20.58
C PRO A 261 -20.16 3.41 -21.11
N ALA A 262 -19.52 4.24 -21.94
CA ALA A 262 -18.21 3.94 -22.51
C ALA A 262 -17.11 3.79 -21.44
N GLU A 263 -17.10 4.65 -20.41
CA GLU A 263 -16.13 4.53 -19.31
C GLU A 263 -16.34 3.27 -18.48
N ARG A 264 -17.61 2.91 -18.21
CA ARG A 264 -17.95 1.65 -17.53
C ARG A 264 -17.47 0.44 -18.31
N GLU A 265 -17.77 0.38 -19.59
CA GLU A 265 -17.34 -0.71 -20.47
C GLU A 265 -15.82 -0.82 -20.49
N ALA A 266 -15.12 0.31 -20.63
CA ALA A 266 -13.67 0.33 -20.67
C ALA A 266 -13.05 -0.16 -19.35
N MET A 267 -13.59 0.26 -18.20
CA MET A 267 -13.17 -0.24 -16.89
C MET A 267 -13.47 -1.73 -16.68
N LEU A 268 -14.65 -2.19 -17.08
CA LEU A 268 -15.04 -3.60 -16.97
C LEU A 268 -14.14 -4.46 -17.88
N ALA A 269 -13.88 -4.02 -19.11
CA ALA A 269 -12.98 -4.69 -20.03
C ALA A 269 -11.57 -4.81 -19.43
N PHE A 270 -11.04 -3.75 -18.83
CA PHE A 270 -9.75 -3.82 -18.14
C PHE A 270 -9.76 -4.77 -16.93
N ASN A 271 -10.81 -4.71 -16.10
CA ASN A 271 -10.97 -5.58 -14.93
C ASN A 271 -11.17 -7.07 -15.25
N HIS A 272 -11.69 -7.39 -16.42
CA HIS A 272 -11.86 -8.74 -16.93
C HIS A 272 -10.82 -9.11 -17.99
N GLY A 273 -9.81 -8.25 -18.18
CA GLY A 273 -8.72 -8.46 -19.12
C GLY A 273 -7.74 -9.52 -18.64
N ARG A 274 -6.91 -10.01 -19.57
CA ARG A 274 -5.92 -11.07 -19.28
C ARG A 274 -4.90 -10.70 -18.22
N TYR A 275 -4.51 -9.43 -18.16
CA TYR A 275 -3.56 -8.94 -17.17
C TYR A 275 -4.11 -8.99 -15.75
N THR A 276 -5.33 -8.50 -15.54
CA THR A 276 -5.99 -8.48 -14.23
C THR A 276 -6.38 -9.89 -13.78
N GLU A 277 -6.82 -10.74 -14.71
CA GLU A 277 -7.02 -12.17 -14.47
C GLU A 277 -5.73 -12.86 -14.01
N ALA A 278 -4.62 -12.66 -14.73
CA ALA A 278 -3.33 -13.23 -14.37
C ALA A 278 -2.87 -12.77 -12.99
N LEU A 279 -2.91 -11.46 -12.70
CA LEU A 279 -2.56 -10.94 -11.37
C LEU A 279 -3.40 -11.59 -10.25
N ALA A 280 -4.71 -11.73 -10.46
CA ALA A 280 -5.61 -12.34 -9.47
C ALA A 280 -5.29 -13.82 -9.24
N VAL A 281 -5.07 -14.58 -10.32
CA VAL A 281 -4.68 -16.00 -10.25
C VAL A 281 -3.34 -16.14 -9.53
N GLY A 282 -2.34 -15.34 -9.91
CA GLY A 282 -1.01 -15.38 -9.33
C GLY A 282 -1.00 -15.04 -7.83
N ALA A 283 -1.71 -13.97 -7.42
CA ALA A 283 -1.84 -13.60 -6.03
C ALA A 283 -2.53 -14.69 -5.18
N THR A 284 -3.61 -15.28 -5.72
CA THR A 284 -4.35 -16.35 -5.05
C THR A 284 -3.52 -17.62 -4.91
N ALA A 285 -2.77 -17.99 -5.96
CA ALA A 285 -1.86 -19.12 -5.97
C ALA A 285 -0.71 -18.94 -4.96
N LEU A 286 -0.06 -17.77 -4.98
CA LEU A 286 1.03 -17.43 -4.05
C LEU A 286 0.56 -17.46 -2.59
N HIS A 287 -0.63 -16.93 -2.31
CA HIS A 287 -1.20 -16.97 -0.96
C HIS A 287 -1.43 -18.41 -0.48
N ALA A 288 -2.07 -19.26 -1.29
CA ALA A 288 -2.30 -20.66 -0.97
C ALA A 288 -0.97 -21.39 -0.69
N TRP A 289 0.03 -21.19 -1.55
CA TRP A 289 1.37 -21.73 -1.36
C TRP A 289 2.01 -21.27 -0.05
N ARG A 290 1.95 -19.99 0.30
CA ARG A 290 2.58 -19.45 1.51
C ARG A 290 1.98 -20.00 2.80
N LEU A 291 0.67 -20.23 2.84
CA LEU A 291 0.02 -20.90 3.98
C LEU A 291 0.57 -22.31 4.16
N ARG A 292 0.70 -23.07 3.07
CA ARG A 292 1.24 -24.44 3.06
C ARG A 292 2.72 -24.49 3.44
N ALA A 293 3.53 -23.61 2.83
CA ALA A 293 4.96 -23.53 3.07
C ALA A 293 5.29 -23.13 4.52
N GLY A 294 4.48 -22.24 5.12
CA GLY A 294 4.59 -21.89 6.53
C GLY A 294 4.39 -23.09 7.48
N ALA A 295 3.64 -24.10 7.06
CA ALA A 295 3.49 -25.37 7.79
C ALA A 295 4.60 -26.40 7.48
N GLY A 296 5.62 -26.03 6.68
CA GLY A 296 6.70 -26.92 6.25
C GLY A 296 6.27 -28.02 5.28
N GLN A 297 5.11 -27.86 4.63
CA GLN A 297 4.52 -28.87 3.76
C GLN A 297 4.85 -28.64 2.28
N ALA A 298 4.92 -29.73 1.52
CA ALA A 298 5.01 -29.69 0.06
C ALA A 298 3.66 -29.23 -0.55
N PRO A 299 3.67 -28.65 -1.78
CA PRO A 299 2.45 -28.24 -2.44
C PRO A 299 1.54 -29.44 -2.73
N ALA A 300 0.26 -29.33 -2.40
CA ALA A 300 -0.74 -30.39 -2.50
C ALA A 300 -1.44 -30.44 -3.86
N ASP A 301 -1.59 -29.31 -4.54
CA ASP A 301 -2.34 -29.19 -5.80
C ASP A 301 -1.64 -28.30 -6.84
N ASP A 302 -2.25 -28.13 -8.02
CA ASP A 302 -1.72 -27.28 -9.10
C ASP A 302 -1.65 -25.80 -8.71
N LYS A 303 -2.59 -25.33 -7.90
CA LYS A 303 -2.64 -23.94 -7.46
C LYS A 303 -1.46 -23.62 -6.55
N GLU A 304 -1.14 -24.50 -5.60
CA GLU A 304 0.03 -24.37 -4.73
C GLU A 304 1.34 -24.58 -5.50
N ARG A 305 1.36 -25.49 -6.50
CA ARG A 305 2.52 -25.64 -7.40
C ARG A 305 2.80 -24.34 -8.16
N LEU A 306 1.78 -23.72 -8.72
CA LEU A 306 1.89 -22.41 -9.37
C LEU A 306 2.35 -21.33 -8.38
N GLY A 307 1.79 -21.32 -7.16
CA GLY A 307 2.21 -20.39 -6.12
C GLY A 307 3.69 -20.51 -5.76
N ARG A 308 4.20 -21.74 -5.71
CA ARG A 308 5.63 -22.02 -5.51
C ARG A 308 6.50 -21.58 -6.68
N GLU A 309 6.02 -21.74 -7.91
CA GLU A 309 6.70 -21.24 -9.11
C GLU A 309 6.86 -19.71 -9.04
N ILE A 310 5.77 -19.00 -8.76
CA ILE A 310 5.77 -17.54 -8.61
C ILE A 310 6.68 -17.10 -7.46
N ASP A 311 6.60 -17.76 -6.30
CA ASP A 311 7.46 -17.47 -5.14
C ASP A 311 8.95 -17.66 -5.44
N ARG A 312 9.29 -18.48 -6.45
CA ARG A 312 10.66 -18.76 -6.88
C ARG A 312 10.97 -18.18 -8.25
N TYR A 313 10.18 -17.24 -8.75
CA TYR A 313 10.29 -16.70 -10.11
C TYR A 313 11.72 -16.19 -10.43
N PHE A 314 12.39 -15.56 -9.46
CA PHE A 314 13.76 -15.08 -9.59
C PHE A 314 14.85 -16.10 -9.16
N GLY A 315 14.49 -17.37 -8.98
CA GLY A 315 15.41 -18.48 -8.70
C GLY A 315 15.37 -19.03 -7.26
N LYS A 316 14.99 -18.22 -6.27
CA LYS A 316 14.79 -18.64 -4.87
C LYS A 316 13.52 -17.99 -4.26
N PRO A 317 13.00 -18.52 -3.14
CA PRO A 317 11.83 -17.96 -2.46
C PRO A 317 11.95 -16.46 -2.16
N ILE A 318 10.87 -15.69 -2.32
CA ILE A 318 10.83 -14.24 -2.10
C ILE A 318 11.35 -13.86 -0.70
N GLY A 319 11.00 -14.64 0.33
CA GLY A 319 11.44 -14.40 1.71
C GLY A 319 12.93 -14.63 1.97
N GLN A 320 13.69 -15.18 1.00
CA GLN A 320 15.13 -15.44 1.13
C GLN A 320 16.00 -14.35 0.47
N TYR A 321 15.40 -13.31 -0.08
CA TYR A 321 16.14 -12.11 -0.49
C TYR A 321 16.29 -11.20 0.72
N ALA A 322 17.54 -10.85 1.04
CA ALA A 322 17.84 -9.94 2.13
C ALA A 322 17.22 -8.58 1.84
N ALA A 323 16.55 -8.02 2.85
CA ALA A 323 16.29 -6.59 2.88
C ALA A 323 17.64 -5.86 2.88
N ASP A 324 17.71 -4.72 2.22
CA ASP A 324 18.88 -3.85 2.33
C ASP A 324 18.68 -2.93 3.55
N PRO A 325 19.42 -3.14 4.65
CA PRO A 325 19.25 -2.35 5.86
C PRO A 325 19.61 -0.87 5.66
N ALA A 326 20.38 -0.53 4.62
CA ALA A 326 20.65 0.86 4.27
C ALA A 326 19.43 1.53 3.61
N THR A 327 18.55 0.74 2.98
CA THR A 327 17.33 1.26 2.37
C THR A 327 16.04 0.98 3.14
N ASP A 328 16.06 0.10 4.15
CA ASP A 328 14.88 -0.30 4.93
C ASP A 328 14.13 0.92 5.52
N PRO A 329 12.93 1.24 5.01
CA PRO A 329 12.19 2.41 5.44
C PRO A 329 11.64 2.29 6.86
N GLU A 330 11.33 1.08 7.33
CA GLU A 330 10.85 0.88 8.70
C GLU A 330 11.99 1.01 9.71
N ALA A 331 13.18 0.49 9.39
CA ALA A 331 14.36 0.71 10.22
C ALA A 331 14.70 2.20 10.31
N TRP A 332 14.70 2.90 9.17
CA TRP A 332 14.89 4.34 9.13
C TRP A 332 13.86 5.06 10.00
N LEU A 333 12.57 4.72 9.88
CA LEU A 333 11.51 5.36 10.65
C LEU A 333 11.67 5.15 12.15
N ARG A 334 11.97 3.93 12.59
CA ARG A 334 12.21 3.62 14.02
C ARG A 334 13.35 4.45 14.60
N THR A 335 14.43 4.64 13.84
CA THR A 335 15.56 5.46 14.30
C THR A 335 15.21 6.94 14.32
N GLN A 336 14.63 7.45 13.24
CA GLN A 336 14.32 8.89 13.12
C GLN A 336 13.17 9.32 14.05
N SER A 337 12.22 8.43 14.35
CA SER A 337 11.12 8.70 15.29
C SER A 337 11.65 8.98 16.69
N VAL A 338 12.54 8.12 17.20
CA VAL A 338 13.19 8.29 18.51
C VAL A 338 14.07 9.54 18.54
N GLN A 339 14.90 9.75 17.51
CA GLN A 339 15.79 10.92 17.45
C GLN A 339 15.00 12.24 17.45
N TYR A 340 13.93 12.33 16.66
CA TYR A 340 13.08 13.52 16.64
C TYR A 340 12.37 13.69 17.99
N LEU A 341 11.86 12.61 18.57
CA LEU A 341 11.20 12.65 19.88
C LEU A 341 12.12 13.16 20.98
N ASP A 342 13.35 12.67 21.05
CA ASP A 342 14.34 13.11 22.05
C ASP A 342 14.67 14.60 21.90
N ALA A 343 14.83 15.08 20.67
CA ALA A 343 15.10 16.50 20.39
C ALA A 343 13.91 17.42 20.72
N HIS A 344 12.67 16.91 20.67
CA HIS A 344 11.44 17.70 20.85
C HIS A 344 10.59 17.24 22.03
N ARG A 345 11.22 16.56 23.00
CA ARG A 345 10.51 15.85 24.08
C ARG A 345 9.57 16.76 24.89
N ALA A 346 9.98 17.99 25.16
CA ALA A 346 9.16 18.95 25.89
C ALA A 346 7.84 19.31 25.17
N ALA A 347 7.85 19.32 23.83
CA ALA A 347 6.68 19.64 23.01
C ALA A 347 5.80 18.43 22.72
N LEU A 348 6.41 17.25 22.56
CA LEU A 348 5.69 15.99 22.24
C LEU A 348 5.23 15.21 23.48
N CYS A 349 5.85 15.45 24.63
CA CYS A 349 5.53 14.78 25.89
C CYS A 349 5.40 15.82 27.03
N PRO A 350 4.50 16.82 26.88
CA PRO A 350 4.24 17.76 27.95
C PRO A 350 3.75 16.99 29.18
N ARG A 351 4.23 17.41 30.36
CA ARG A 351 3.93 16.76 31.64
C ARG A 351 2.48 16.98 32.07
#